data_AF-A0A4Q5WUZ5-F1
#
_entry.id   AF-A0A4Q5WUZ5-F1
#
_cell.length_a   1.000
_cell.length_b   1.000
_cell.length_c   1.000
_cell.angle_alpha   90.00
_cell.angle_beta   90.00
_cell.angle_gamma   90.00
#
_symmetry.space_group_name_H-M   'P 1'
#
loop_
_entity.id
_entity.type
_entity.pdbx_description
1 polymer ?
#
loop_
_entity_poly.entity_id
_entity_poly.type
_entity_poly.pdbx_seq_one_letter_code
_entity_poly.pdbx_strand_id
1 'polypeptide(L)'
;HEDLRDLRFPMLADTSKSLATELGILETNEKIAYRATFIVDPQGTIRWVSLYDLNVGRNVKEVIRVLDALQTDELCPCNWTKGEATLTA
;
A
#
# COMPACT_ATOMS: atom_id res chain seq x y z
N HIS A 1 -5.18 20.61 -7.43
CA HIS A 1 -6.21 20.49 -6.38
C HIS A 1 -5.67 21.14 -5.12
N GLU A 2 -6.43 21.99 -4.43
CA GLU A 2 -5.93 22.75 -3.26
C GLU A 2 -5.41 21.81 -2.16
N ASP A 3 -6.10 20.69 -1.93
CA ASP A 3 -5.72 19.65 -0.97
C ASP A 3 -4.34 19.02 -1.19
N LEU A 4 -3.70 19.21 -2.36
CA LEU A 4 -2.37 18.68 -2.65
C LEU A 4 -1.23 19.65 -2.30
N ARG A 5 -1.55 20.91 -1.96
CA ARG A 5 -0.56 21.97 -1.75
C ARG A 5 0.27 21.77 -0.48
N ASP A 6 -0.37 21.27 0.58
CA ASP A 6 0.19 21.22 1.94
C ASP A 6 0.39 19.78 2.44
N LEU A 7 0.69 18.84 1.52
CA LEU A 7 0.98 17.46 1.88
C LEU A 7 2.28 17.35 2.69
N ARG A 8 2.22 16.61 3.80
CA ARG A 8 3.34 16.42 4.73
C ARG A 8 4.30 15.30 4.33
N PHE A 9 4.07 14.69 3.17
CA PHE A 9 4.85 13.57 2.66
C PHE A 9 5.35 13.89 1.25
N PRO A 10 6.50 13.30 0.83
CA PRO A 10 7.05 13.55 -0.49
C PRO A 10 6.12 13.01 -1.58
N MET A 11 5.93 13.80 -2.63
CA MET A 11 5.34 13.34 -3.89
C MET A 11 6.47 13.14 -4.91
N LEU A 12 6.59 11.91 -5.40
CA LEU A 12 7.61 11.54 -6.38
C LEU A 12 7.03 11.58 -7.80
N ALA A 13 7.86 11.96 -8.77
CA ALA A 13 7.53 11.94 -10.18
C ALA A 13 8.32 10.84 -10.90
N ASP A 14 7.63 9.78 -11.33
CA ASP A 14 8.20 8.69 -12.15
C ASP A 14 8.10 9.03 -13.64
N THR A 15 8.94 9.97 -14.09
CA THR A 15 8.88 10.50 -15.47
C THR A 15 9.33 9.48 -16.52
N SER A 16 10.30 8.63 -16.18
CA SER A 16 10.78 7.52 -17.02
C SER A 16 9.81 6.35 -17.07
N LYS A 17 8.85 6.26 -16.13
CA LYS A 17 7.97 5.10 -15.89
C LYS A 17 8.73 3.85 -15.48
N SER A 18 10.01 3.97 -15.12
CA SER A 18 10.86 2.82 -14.79
C SER A 18 10.41 2.20 -13.47
N LEU A 19 10.05 3.01 -12.48
CA LEU A 19 9.59 2.50 -11.19
C LEU A 19 8.27 1.74 -11.33
N ALA A 20 7.27 2.31 -12.02
CA ALA A 20 6.01 1.62 -12.25
C ALA A 20 6.17 0.34 -13.07
N THR A 21 7.13 0.30 -13.99
CA THR A 21 7.46 -0.90 -14.78
C THR A 21 8.10 -1.98 -13.92
N GLU A 22 9.12 -1.62 -13.12
CA GLU A 22 9.83 -2.54 -12.23
C GLU A 22 8.92 -3.12 -11.14
N LEU A 23 7.96 -2.33 -10.65
CA LEU A 23 6.94 -2.78 -9.71
C LEU A 23 5.82 -3.61 -10.36
N GLY A 24 5.81 -3.72 -11.70
CA GLY A 24 4.78 -4.47 -12.43
C GLY A 24 3.38 -3.83 -12.38
N ILE A 25 3.29 -2.53 -12.12
CA ILE A 25 2.02 -1.80 -11.96
C ILE A 25 1.71 -0.86 -13.13
N LEU A 26 2.57 -0.79 -14.15
CA LEU A 26 2.33 0.04 -15.32
C LEU A 26 1.26 -0.60 -16.23
N GLU A 27 0.16 0.12 -16.44
CA GLU A 27 -0.86 -0.25 -17.41
C GLU A 27 -0.30 -0.11 -18.84
N THR A 28 -0.61 -1.08 -19.68
CA THR A 28 0.04 -1.29 -20.98
C THR A 28 -0.37 -0.29 -22.06
N ASN A 29 -1.60 0.21 -22.04
CA ASN A 29 -2.18 1.03 -23.11
C ASN A 29 -1.94 2.53 -22.88
N GLU A 30 -2.43 3.04 -21.75
CA GLU A 30 -2.35 4.45 -21.35
C GLU A 30 -1.01 4.80 -20.71
N LYS A 31 -0.18 3.80 -20.36
CA LYS A 31 1.14 3.98 -19.74
C LYS A 31 1.07 4.77 -18.43
N ILE A 32 0.04 4.48 -17.64
CA ILE A 32 -0.17 5.01 -16.29
C ILE A 32 -0.09 3.87 -15.27
N ALA A 33 0.20 4.19 -14.01
CA ALA A 33 0.24 3.17 -12.97
C ALA A 33 -1.18 2.78 -12.51
N TYR A 34 -1.41 1.48 -12.31
CA TYR A 34 -2.52 1.00 -11.50
C TYR A 34 -2.45 1.56 -10.07
N ARG A 35 -3.59 1.53 -9.36
CA ARG A 35 -3.69 2.06 -8.01
C ARG A 35 -3.14 1.05 -7.00
N ALA A 36 -1.82 0.96 -6.94
CA ALA A 36 -1.12 0.09 -6.01
C ALA A 36 -0.81 0.78 -4.68
N THR A 37 -0.69 0.00 -3.60
CA THR A 37 -0.14 0.43 -2.32
C THR A 37 0.71 -0.69 -1.77
N PHE A 38 1.94 -0.35 -1.38
CA PHE A 38 2.94 -1.28 -0.87
C PHE A 38 3.24 -0.91 0.59
N ILE A 39 3.30 -1.91 1.46
CA ILE A 39 3.90 -1.77 2.79
C ILE A 39 5.26 -2.45 2.73
N VAL A 40 6.31 -1.67 2.95
CA VAL A 40 7.71 -2.10 2.92
C VAL A 40 8.27 -1.98 4.32
N ASP A 41 8.94 -3.02 4.79
CA ASP A 41 9.56 -3.03 6.12
C ASP A 41 10.91 -2.28 6.14
N PRO A 42 11.52 -2.07 7.32
CA PRO A 42 12.82 -1.40 7.43
C PRO A 42 13.98 -2.13 6.75
N GLN A 43 13.83 -3.42 6.42
CA GLN A 43 14.80 -4.23 5.68
C GLN A 43 14.61 -4.14 4.16
N GLY A 44 13.64 -3.33 3.70
CA GLY A 44 13.34 -3.16 2.28
C GLY A 44 12.50 -4.29 1.67
N THR A 45 11.92 -5.16 2.48
CA THR A 45 11.07 -6.26 2.01
C THR A 45 9.61 -5.82 1.91
N ILE A 46 8.98 -6.08 0.78
CA ILE A 46 7.54 -5.87 0.60
C ILE A 46 6.79 -6.91 1.44
N ARG A 47 6.03 -6.45 2.43
CA ARG A 47 5.23 -7.32 3.32
C ARG A 47 3.78 -7.41 2.89
N TRP A 48 3.29 -6.41 2.17
CA TRP A 48 1.91 -6.39 1.68
C TRP A 48 1.77 -5.52 0.44
N VAL A 49 0.87 -5.94 -0.45
CA VAL A 49 0.49 -5.23 -1.67
C VAL A 49 -1.02 -5.25 -1.79
N SER A 50 -1.63 -4.10 -2.05
CA SER A 50 -2.99 -3.99 -2.59
C SER A 50 -2.95 -3.36 -3.97
N LEU A 51 -3.68 -3.95 -4.91
CA LEU A 51 -3.82 -3.45 -6.27
C LEU A 51 -5.30 -3.20 -6.57
N TYR A 52 -5.60 -2.03 -7.13
CA TYR A 52 -6.93 -1.67 -7.60
C TYR A 52 -6.83 -1.20 -9.05
N ASP A 53 -7.91 -1.44 -9.80
CA ASP A 53 -8.09 -0.87 -11.13
C ASP A 53 -8.29 0.66 -11.06
N LEU A 54 -8.14 1.33 -12.19
CA LEU A 54 -8.12 2.80 -12.31
C LEU A 54 -9.41 3.47 -11.83
N ASN A 55 -10.53 2.75 -11.88
CA ASN A 55 -11.86 3.21 -11.47
C ASN A 55 -12.22 2.90 -10.00
N VAL A 56 -11.40 2.15 -9.26
CA VAL A 56 -11.70 1.78 -7.87
C VAL A 56 -10.79 2.51 -6.87
N GLY A 57 -11.39 3.13 -5.87
CA GLY A 57 -10.68 3.77 -4.77
C GLY A 57 -10.08 2.78 -3.77
N ARG A 58 -8.94 3.14 -3.18
CA ARG A 58 -8.30 2.38 -2.11
C ARG A 58 -9.04 2.56 -0.78
N ASN A 59 -8.90 1.57 0.12
CA ASN A 59 -9.38 1.67 1.49
C ASN A 59 -8.24 1.98 2.47
N VAL A 60 -8.17 3.23 2.94
CA VAL A 60 -7.13 3.66 3.90
C VAL A 60 -7.22 2.90 5.22
N LYS A 61 -8.43 2.53 5.68
CA LYS A 61 -8.59 1.77 6.93
C LYS A 61 -7.97 0.39 6.84
N GLU A 62 -8.02 -0.24 5.66
CA GLU A 62 -7.41 -1.55 5.46
C GLU A 62 -5.88 -1.46 5.43
N VAL A 63 -5.32 -0.42 4.79
CA VAL A 63 -3.86 -0.18 4.81
C VAL A 63 -3.37 -0.04 6.25
N ILE A 64 -4.08 0.74 7.08
CA ILE A 64 -3.73 0.92 8.50
C ILE A 64 -3.89 -0.38 9.29
N ARG A 65 -4.99 -1.13 9.08
CA ARG A 65 -5.25 -2.41 9.76
C ARG A 65 -4.14 -3.42 9.49
N VAL A 66 -3.73 -3.55 8.23
CA VAL A 66 -2.64 -4.46 7.83
C VAL A 66 -1.30 -3.98 8.38
N LEU A 67 -1.03 -2.67 8.36
CA LEU A 67 0.18 -2.11 8.97
C LEU A 67 0.24 -2.42 10.47
N ASP A 68 -0.84 -2.20 11.21
CA ASP A 68 -0.93 -2.53 12.64
C ASP A 68 -0.70 -4.03 12.86
N ALA A 69 -1.30 -4.90 12.03
CA ALA A 69 -1.15 -6.35 12.13
C ALA A 69 0.30 -6.80 11.87
N LEU A 70 0.96 -6.22 10.86
CA LEU A 70 2.36 -6.49 10.54
C LEU A 70 3.32 -6.05 11.64
N GLN A 71 2.91 -5.11 12.50
CA GLN A 71 3.72 -4.60 13.61
C GLN A 71 3.51 -5.37 14.93
N THR A 72 2.56 -6.31 15.00
CA THR A 72 2.35 -7.09 16.23
C THR A 72 3.37 -8.21 16.40
N ASP A 73 3.98 -8.70 15.31
CA ASP A 73 4.78 -9.92 15.26
C ASP A 73 4.04 -11.20 15.72
N GLU A 74 2.70 -11.15 15.80
CA GLU A 74 1.83 -12.22 16.29
C GLU A 74 0.88 -12.74 15.19
N LEU A 75 0.27 -13.92 15.42
CA LEU A 75 -0.71 -14.49 14.51
C LEU A 75 -2.06 -13.76 14.61
N CYS A 76 -2.33 -12.87 13.65
CA CYS A 76 -3.58 -12.12 13.56
C CYS A 76 -4.67 -12.91 12.81
N PRO A 77 -5.86 -13.15 13.39
CA PRO A 77 -6.97 -13.83 12.70
C PRO A 77 -7.54 -13.02 11.52
N CYS A 78 -8.43 -13.66 10.75
CA CYS A 78 -9.16 -12.98 9.68
C CYS A 78 -9.96 -11.79 10.24
N ASN A 79 -9.95 -10.67 9.50
CA ASN A 79 -10.58 -9.41 9.89
C ASN A 79 -10.05 -8.77 11.19
N TRP A 80 -8.91 -9.23 11.72
CA TRP A 80 -8.33 -8.71 12.95
C TRP A 80 -8.16 -7.20 12.90
N THR A 81 -8.53 -6.53 13.99
CA THR A 81 -8.26 -5.11 14.22
C THR A 81 -7.46 -4.87 15.50
N LYS A 82 -6.75 -3.73 15.56
CA LYS A 82 -5.90 -3.38 16.69
C LYS A 82 -6.67 -3.42 18.01
N GLY A 83 -6.19 -4.23 18.95
CA GLY A 83 -6.80 -4.43 20.27
C GLY A 83 -7.58 -5.73 20.41
N GLU A 84 -7.81 -6.46 19.33
CA GLU A 84 -8.37 -7.81 19.36
C GLU A 84 -7.32 -8.86 19.72
N ALA A 85 -7.79 -9.99 20.26
CA ALA A 85 -6.93 -11.11 20.62
C ALA A 85 -6.23 -11.71 19.38
N THR A 86 -4.97 -12.08 19.56
CA THR A 86 -4.18 -12.84 18.58
C THR A 86 -4.30 -14.35 18.86
N LEU A 87 -3.87 -15.15 17.90
CA LEU A 87 -3.86 -16.61 18.01
C LEU A 87 -2.54 -17.06 18.67
N THR A 88 -2.61 -18.06 19.54
CA THR A 88 -1.42 -18.76 20.04
C THR A 88 -0.98 -19.84 19.06
N ALA A 89 0.33 -19.96 18.84
CA ALA A 89 0.92 -21.00 18.00
C ALA A 89 0.71 -22.42 18.55
#